data_AF-A0A858RA85-F1
#
_entry.id   AF-A0A858RA85-F1
#
_cell.length_a   1.000
_cell.length_b   1.000
_cell.length_c   1.000
_cell.angle_alpha   90.00
_cell.angle_beta   90.00
_cell.angle_gamma   90.00
#
_symmetry.space_group_name_H-M   'P 1'
#
loop_
_entity.id
_entity.type
_entity.pdbx_description
1 polymer ?
#
loop_
_entity_poly.entity_id
_entity_poly.type
_entity_poly.pdbx_seq_one_letter_code
_entity_poly.pdbx_strand_id
1 'polypeptide(L)'
;MNTHQAYGQFRAMRASLRKQGKPLEGIQLVAALEKYSERGTDYVKTIRTLIRKNGLDDFDRAVLRQDGPEQVIRPEPAGVQQVAAKR
;
A
#
# COMPACT_ATOMS: atom_id res chain seq x y z
N MET A 1 2.17 14.45 10.07
CA MET A 1 3.16 13.52 9.49
C MET A 1 3.21 13.57 7.95
N ASN A 2 2.12 13.29 7.21
CA ASN A 2 2.14 13.15 5.74
C ASN A 2 2.12 14.46 4.92
N THR A 3 2.30 15.60 5.58
CA THR A 3 2.29 16.95 4.96
C THR A 3 3.67 17.51 4.71
N HIS A 4 4.73 16.89 5.23
CA HIS A 4 6.12 17.32 5.05
C HIS A 4 6.50 17.44 3.56
N GLN A 5 7.45 18.34 3.25
CA GLN A 5 7.88 18.63 1.87
C GLN A 5 8.43 17.39 1.16
N ALA A 6 9.15 16.53 1.89
CA ALA A 6 9.71 15.30 1.34
C ALA A 6 8.65 14.35 0.74
N TYR A 7 7.37 14.47 1.15
CA TYR A 7 6.25 13.73 0.56
C TYR A 7 5.61 14.42 -0.66
N GLY A 8 6.13 15.56 -1.11
CA GLY A 8 5.54 16.36 -2.18
C GLY A 8 5.37 15.57 -3.49
N GLN A 9 6.41 14.86 -3.92
CA GLN A 9 6.37 14.02 -5.13
C GLN A 9 5.38 12.87 -4.96
N PHE A 10 5.35 12.22 -3.80
CA PHE A 10 4.39 11.16 -3.50
C PHE A 10 2.94 11.65 -3.61
N ARG A 11 2.63 12.82 -3.03
CA ARG A 11 1.28 13.40 -3.11
C ARG A 11 0.91 13.77 -4.54
N ALA A 12 1.83 14.34 -5.30
CA ALA A 12 1.62 14.70 -6.71
C ALA A 12 1.34 13.46 -7.58
N MET A 13 2.15 12.41 -7.43
CA MET A 13 1.97 11.15 -8.16
C MET A 13 0.61 10.51 -7.83
N ARG A 14 0.28 10.41 -6.54
CA ARG A 14 -1.01 9.86 -6.08
C ARG A 14 -2.20 10.67 -6.59
N ALA A 15 -2.12 12.00 -6.58
CA ALA A 15 -3.17 12.86 -7.12
C ALA A 15 -3.34 12.67 -8.64
N SER A 16 -2.23 12.56 -9.38
CA SER A 16 -2.23 12.32 -10.82
C SER A 16 -2.87 10.97 -11.18
N LEU A 17 -2.52 9.89 -10.48
CA LEU A 17 -3.11 8.57 -10.69
C LEU A 17 -4.63 8.57 -10.42
N ARG A 18 -5.08 9.24 -9.35
CA ARG A 18 -6.51 9.39 -9.05
C ARG A 18 -7.25 10.14 -10.14
N LYS A 19 -6.69 11.26 -10.62
CA LYS A 19 -7.30 12.04 -11.71
C LYS A 19 -7.44 11.21 -12.99
N GLN A 20 -6.51 10.27 -13.21
CA GLN A 20 -6.53 9.35 -14.35
C GLN A 20 -7.42 8.11 -14.13
N GLY A 21 -8.04 7.95 -12.96
CA GLY A 21 -8.79 6.74 -12.61
C GLY A 21 -7.93 5.47 -12.55
N LYS A 22 -6.61 5.60 -12.41
CA LYS A 22 -5.69 4.46 -12.34
C LYS A 22 -5.69 3.83 -10.94
N PRO A 23 -5.48 2.51 -10.84
CA PRO A 23 -5.24 1.85 -9.56
C PRO A 23 -4.09 2.52 -8.78
N LEU A 24 -4.27 2.67 -7.47
CA LEU A 24 -3.23 3.18 -6.57
C LEU A 24 -2.41 2.03 -6.01
N GLU A 25 -1.49 1.52 -6.83
CA GLU A 25 -0.59 0.45 -6.40
C GLU A 25 0.48 1.01 -5.45
N GLY A 26 0.51 0.52 -4.21
CA GLY A 26 1.44 0.97 -3.19
C GLY A 26 2.88 0.85 -3.66
N ILE A 27 3.23 -0.26 -4.32
CA ILE A 27 4.57 -0.56 -4.84
C ILE A 27 5.10 0.49 -5.83
N GLN A 28 4.20 1.10 -6.62
CA GLN A 28 4.54 2.14 -7.59
C GLN A 28 4.80 3.46 -6.87
N LEU A 29 3.95 3.81 -5.90
CA LEU A 29 4.03 5.06 -5.15
C LEU A 29 5.30 5.18 -4.29
N VAL A 30 5.87 4.07 -3.81
CA VAL A 30 7.12 4.08 -3.01
C VAL A 30 8.26 4.75 -3.76
N ALA A 31 8.29 4.72 -5.09
CA ALA A 31 9.33 5.37 -5.90
C ALA A 31 9.46 6.87 -5.58
N ALA A 32 8.36 7.52 -5.20
CA ALA A 32 8.32 8.95 -4.90
C ALA A 32 8.75 9.30 -3.46
N LEU A 33 9.25 8.33 -2.69
CA LEU A 33 9.70 8.50 -1.29
C LEU A 33 11.22 8.60 -1.14
N GLU A 34 11.97 8.74 -2.24
CA GLU A 34 13.43 8.83 -2.17
C GLU A 34 13.91 9.97 -1.26
N LYS A 35 13.29 11.15 -1.36
CA LYS A 35 13.65 12.33 -0.55
C LYS A 35 13.18 12.27 0.90
N TYR A 36 12.42 11.24 1.28
CA TYR A 36 11.91 11.11 2.65
C TYR A 36 12.97 10.61 3.63
N SER A 37 13.93 9.83 3.15
CA SER A 37 14.99 9.26 3.98
C SER A 37 16.35 9.67 3.45
N GLU A 38 17.30 9.92 4.35
CA GLU A 38 18.71 10.12 4.01
C GLU A 38 19.31 8.89 3.31
N ARG A 39 18.70 7.71 3.49
CA ARG A 39 19.07 6.47 2.79
C ARG A 39 18.62 6.43 1.32
N GLY A 40 17.84 7.42 0.86
CA GLY A 40 17.44 7.57 -0.53
C GLY A 40 16.81 6.32 -1.14
N THR A 41 17.39 5.87 -2.26
CA THR A 41 16.92 4.69 -3.00
C THR A 41 16.95 3.39 -2.17
N ASP A 42 17.84 3.24 -1.18
CA ASP A 42 17.87 2.03 -0.35
C ASP A 42 16.69 1.96 0.62
N TYR A 43 16.17 3.12 1.05
CA TYR A 43 14.90 3.17 1.76
C TYR A 43 13.75 2.68 0.87
N VAL A 44 13.67 3.15 -0.38
CA VAL A 44 12.66 2.72 -1.36
C VAL A 44 12.70 1.19 -1.57
N LYS A 45 13.89 0.59 -1.73
CA LYS A 45 14.06 -0.86 -1.83
C LYS A 45 13.58 -1.61 -0.59
N THR A 46 13.86 -1.05 0.60
CA THR A 46 13.43 -1.62 1.88
C THR A 46 11.90 -1.68 1.95
N ILE A 47 11.21 -0.57 1.66
CA ILE A 47 9.75 -0.52 1.70
C ILE A 47 9.12 -1.46 0.66
N ARG A 48 9.66 -1.51 -0.57
CA ARG A 48 9.19 -2.48 -1.58
C ARG A 48 9.34 -3.92 -1.12
N THR A 49 10.41 -4.24 -0.41
CA THR A 49 10.63 -5.57 0.17
C THR A 49 9.61 -5.87 1.26
N LEU A 50 9.33 -4.91 2.14
CA LEU A 50 8.32 -5.07 3.20
C LEU A 50 6.91 -5.28 2.63
N ILE A 51 6.53 -4.53 1.58
CA ILE A 51 5.23 -4.70 0.92
C ILE A 51 5.11 -6.14 0.39
N ARG A 52 6.09 -6.59 -0.39
CA ARG A 52 6.06 -7.93 -1.02
C ARG A 52 6.12 -9.07 0.00
N LYS A 53 7.02 -8.98 0.98
CA LYS A 53 7.22 -10.06 1.97
C LYS A 53 6.01 -10.27 2.87
N ASN A 54 5.20 -9.23 3.08
CA ASN A 54 4.05 -9.29 3.97
C ASN A 54 2.70 -9.26 3.22
N GLY A 55 2.69 -9.34 1.88
CA GLY A 55 1.46 -9.27 1.07
C GLY A 55 0.67 -7.98 1.30
N LEU A 56 1.36 -6.83 1.48
CA LEU A 56 0.66 -5.58 1.81
C LEU A 56 -0.05 -4.96 0.61
N ASP A 57 0.29 -5.39 -0.60
CA ASP A 57 -0.36 -5.01 -1.85
C ASP A 57 -1.82 -5.50 -1.93
N ASP A 58 -2.16 -6.56 -1.20
CA ASP A 58 -3.56 -7.02 -1.11
C ASP A 58 -4.49 -5.96 -0.48
N PHE A 59 -3.93 -5.00 0.25
CA PHE A 59 -4.66 -3.90 0.86
C PHE A 59 -4.71 -2.62 0.01
N ASP A 60 -4.17 -2.61 -1.20
CA ASP A 60 -4.16 -1.41 -2.07
C ASP A 60 -5.59 -0.91 -2.40
N ARG A 61 -6.60 -1.78 -2.25
CA ARG A 61 -8.03 -1.47 -2.46
C ARG A 61 -8.86 -1.53 -1.17
N ALA A 62 -8.22 -1.72 -0.02
CA ALA A 62 -8.94 -1.82 1.24
C ALA A 62 -9.66 -0.50 1.57
N VAL A 63 -10.90 -0.61 2.04
CA VAL A 63 -11.71 0.52 2.51
C VAL A 63 -11.86 0.38 4.02
N LEU A 64 -11.38 1.37 4.76
CA LEU A 64 -11.61 1.44 6.20
C LEU A 64 -13.07 1.89 6.44
N ARG A 65 -13.92 0.99 6.93
CA ARG A 65 -15.26 1.37 7.41
C ARG A 65 -15.12 2.11 8.74
N GLN A 66 -15.81 3.23 8.89
CA GLN A 66 -15.82 3.98 10.15
C GLN A 66 -16.81 3.41 11.18
N ASP A 67 -17.87 2.68 10.75
CA ASP A 67 -19.02 2.37 11.63
C ASP A 67 -19.48 0.89 11.61
N GLY A 68 -18.64 -0.07 11.22
CA GLY A 68 -19.01 -1.51 11.17
C GLY A 68 -18.11 -2.37 12.06
N PRO A 69 -18.54 -3.58 12.50
CA PRO A 69 -17.67 -4.47 13.24
C PRO A 69 -16.40 -4.73 12.42
N GLU A 70 -15.25 -4.65 13.08
CA GLU A 70 -13.93 -4.84 12.48
C GLU A 70 -13.91 -6.17 11.71
N GLN A 71 -13.98 -6.09 10.38
CA GLN A 71 -13.72 -7.23 9.52
C GLN A 71 -12.23 -7.18 9.21
N VAL A 72 -11.46 -8.02 9.92
CA VAL A 72 -10.08 -8.31 9.56
C VAL A 72 -10.12 -9.01 8.21
N ILE A 73 -10.03 -8.24 7.13
CA ILE A 73 -9.74 -8.78 5.80
C ILE A 73 -8.29 -9.22 5.87
N ARG A 74 -8.05 -10.43 6.39
CA ARG A 74 -6.75 -11.06 6.27
C ARG A 74 -6.65 -11.45 4.79
N PRO A 75 -5.74 -10.86 4.01
CA PRO A 75 -5.49 -11.42 2.70
C PRO A 75 -4.93 -12.82 2.92
N GLU A 76 -5.63 -13.80 2.36
CA GLU A 76 -5.06 -15.13 2.24
C GLU A 76 -3.78 -14.99 1.43
N PRO A 77 -2.62 -15.47 1.93
CA PRO A 77 -1.42 -15.48 1.11
C PRO A 77 -1.77 -16.24 -0.17
N ALA A 78 -1.53 -15.60 -1.32
CA ALA A 78 -1.82 -16.15 -2.64
C ALA A 78 -1.27 -17.59 -2.72
N GLY A 79 -2.14 -18.59 -2.51
CA GLY A 79 -1.72 -19.99 -2.43
C GLY A 79 -2.50 -20.93 -1.52
N VAL A 80 -3.40 -20.49 -0.63
CA VAL A 80 -4.18 -21.44 0.19
C VAL A 80 -5.67 -21.37 -0.16
N GLN A 81 -6.14 -22.41 -0.85
CA GLN A 81 -7.57 -22.71 -0.95
C GLN A 81 -8.12 -22.91 0.47
N GLN A 82 -8.98 -22.00 0.92
CA GLN A 82 -9.80 -22.28 2.09
C GLN A 82 -10.90 -23.26 1.70
N VAL A 83 -10.70 -24.52 2.09
CA VAL A 83 -11.71 -25.57 2.11
C VAL A 83 -12.58 -25.43 3.35
N ALA A 84 -13.89 -25.54 3.10
CA ALA A 84 -14.96 -25.97 4.00
C ALA A 84 -15.39 -25.00 5.12
N ALA A 85 -16.50 -24.32 4.85
CA ALA A 85 -17.53 -24.08 5.86
C ALA A 85 -17.96 -25.42 6.47
N LYS A 86 -17.91 -25.54 7.80
CA LYS A 86 -18.60 -26.62 8.51
C LYS A 86 -19.66 -26.02 9.44
N ARG A 87 -20.87 -26.55 9.26
CA ARG A 87 -22.06 -26.32 10.08
C ARG A 87 -21.86 -26.79 11.51
#